data_AF-W6UL30-F1
#
_entry.id   AF-W6UL30-F1
#
_cell.length_a   1.000
_cell.length_b   1.000
_cell.length_c   1.000
_cell.angle_alpha   90.00
_cell.angle_beta   90.00
_cell.angle_gamma   90.00
#
_symmetry.space_group_name_H-M   'P 1'
#
loop_
_entity.id
_entity.type
_entity.pdbx_description
1 polymer ?
#
loop_
_entity_poly.entity_id
_entity_poly.type
_entity_poly.pdbx_seq_one_letter_code
_entity_poly.pdbx_strand_id
1 'polypeptide(L)'
;MVSVCLILLSKHPVYPMDSLAISPDAVWYFGEISREKTNEILLNQPVGTFLIRDSSTTSGYVLSIKEVTKVVRYLINYSKEAKEFTFGNIKFESLEAVLEYYSQGRSSACFLVKPAPKERLLALYDFAGEKKEDLPLSKGDMVAFIIQRKDWILCSLSDGRRGWVPANHLAPYKAELLASLKVASENLNTMSYCSLCGILGVPVDAKVVRSRQPSIFQANQLEIQEGDAVRVERVHTDGNCEIWHERLQCRGLAPINYLQFEPA
;
A
#
# COMPACT_ATOMS: atom_id res chain seq x y z
N MET A 1 -37.58 -26.47 2.94
CA MET A 1 -36.94 -25.42 3.76
C MET A 1 -35.54 -25.21 3.22
N VAL A 2 -35.25 -23.96 2.90
CA VAL A 2 -34.16 -23.50 2.04
C VAL A 2 -32.87 -23.44 2.86
N SER A 3 -31.78 -24.02 2.37
CA SER A 3 -30.44 -23.52 2.72
C SER A 3 -29.55 -23.67 1.50
N VAL A 4 -29.48 -22.57 0.75
CA VAL A 4 -28.54 -22.35 -0.34
C VAL A 4 -27.24 -21.91 0.31
N CYS A 5 -26.16 -22.67 0.15
CA CYS A 5 -24.82 -22.09 0.25
C CYS A 5 -23.97 -22.64 -0.90
N LEU A 6 -24.17 -22.00 -2.04
CA LEU A 6 -23.30 -22.06 -3.20
C LEU A 6 -22.08 -21.17 -2.87
N ILE A 7 -20.99 -21.74 -2.37
CA ILE A 7 -19.70 -21.03 -2.35
C ILE A 7 -18.69 -21.85 -3.15
N LEU A 8 -18.40 -21.27 -4.31
CA LEU A 8 -17.36 -21.57 -5.29
C LEU A 8 -16.16 -22.36 -4.74
N LEU A 9 -15.95 -23.53 -5.34
CA LEU A 9 -14.68 -24.27 -5.32
C LEU A 9 -13.57 -23.43 -6.01
N SER A 10 -13.05 -22.39 -5.35
CA SER A 10 -11.75 -21.82 -5.71
C SER A 10 -10.69 -22.77 -5.17
N LYS A 11 -10.18 -23.66 -6.04
CA LYS A 11 -9.14 -24.61 -5.70
C LYS A 11 -7.92 -23.84 -5.15
N HIS A 12 -7.66 -23.99 -3.85
CA HIS A 12 -6.46 -23.45 -3.22
C HIS A 12 -5.23 -23.83 -4.05
N PRO A 13 -4.34 -22.87 -4.36
CA PRO A 13 -3.15 -23.18 -5.10
C PRO A 13 -2.18 -24.05 -4.28
N VAL A 14 -1.79 -25.20 -4.83
CA VAL A 14 -0.62 -25.94 -4.37
C VAL A 14 0.58 -25.38 -5.12
N TYR A 15 1.21 -24.34 -4.57
CA TYR A 15 2.46 -23.80 -5.09
C TYR A 15 3.58 -24.06 -4.09
N PRO A 16 4.39 -25.11 -4.29
CA PRO A 16 5.58 -25.29 -3.45
C PRO A 16 6.46 -24.04 -3.58
N MET A 17 6.77 -23.42 -2.43
CA MET A 17 7.65 -22.26 -2.33
C MET A 17 9.03 -22.52 -2.96
N ASP A 18 9.43 -23.80 -3.06
CA ASP A 18 10.77 -24.24 -3.45
C ASP A 18 10.93 -24.57 -4.95
N SER A 19 9.91 -24.36 -5.79
CA SER A 19 9.95 -24.74 -7.23
C SER A 19 10.42 -23.62 -8.16
N LEU A 20 10.82 -22.46 -7.65
CA LEU A 20 11.23 -21.33 -8.48
C LEU A 20 12.76 -21.25 -8.57
N ALA A 21 13.27 -20.99 -9.77
CA ALA A 21 14.69 -20.69 -10.00
C ALA A 21 15.13 -19.34 -9.37
N ILE A 22 14.21 -18.65 -8.70
CA ILE A 22 14.37 -17.31 -8.14
C ILE A 22 13.83 -17.35 -6.72
N SER A 23 14.57 -16.75 -5.79
CA SER A 23 14.07 -16.56 -4.43
C SER A 23 12.83 -15.65 -4.44
N PRO A 24 11.66 -16.10 -3.95
CA PRO A 24 10.50 -15.22 -3.78
C PRO A 24 10.79 -14.03 -2.86
N ASP A 25 11.84 -14.11 -2.03
CA ASP A 25 12.29 -13.06 -1.12
C ASP A 25 13.08 -11.95 -1.81
N ALA A 26 13.38 -12.12 -3.10
CA ALA A 26 14.01 -11.08 -3.88
C ALA A 26 13.15 -9.82 -3.86
N VAL A 27 13.61 -8.81 -3.12
CA VAL A 27 12.98 -7.49 -3.02
C VAL A 27 12.82 -6.82 -4.38
N TRP A 28 13.67 -7.17 -5.34
CA TRP A 28 13.69 -6.68 -6.71
C TRP A 28 12.82 -7.51 -7.68
N TYR A 29 12.32 -8.68 -7.29
CA TYR A 29 11.50 -9.53 -8.16
C TYR A 29 10.01 -9.31 -7.91
N PHE A 30 9.25 -9.04 -8.98
CA PHE A 30 7.84 -8.66 -8.95
C PHE A 30 6.94 -9.70 -9.64
N GLY A 31 7.50 -10.81 -10.14
CA GLY A 31 6.73 -11.87 -10.81
C GLY A 31 6.00 -11.39 -12.07
N GLU A 32 4.80 -11.92 -12.28
CA GLU A 32 3.94 -11.59 -13.42
C GLU A 32 3.26 -10.23 -13.26
N ILE A 33 3.98 -9.14 -13.52
CA ILE A 33 3.41 -7.79 -13.61
C ILE A 33 3.38 -7.29 -15.07
N SER A 34 2.34 -6.51 -15.39
CA SER A 34 2.18 -5.94 -16.73
C SER A 34 3.22 -4.86 -17.01
N ARG A 35 3.42 -4.58 -18.30
CA ARG A 35 4.34 -3.53 -18.75
C ARG A 35 3.90 -2.15 -18.24
N GLU A 36 2.60 -1.94 -18.16
CA GLU A 36 1.91 -0.73 -17.73
C GLU A 36 2.11 -0.53 -16.23
N LYS A 37 1.82 -1.53 -15.41
CA LYS A 37 2.05 -1.50 -13.96
C LYS A 37 3.52 -1.29 -13.63
N THR A 38 4.43 -1.91 -14.40
CA THR A 38 5.87 -1.67 -14.27
C THR A 38 6.24 -0.20 -14.51
N ASN A 39 5.66 0.44 -15.52
CA ASN A 39 5.87 1.86 -15.76
C ASN A 39 5.34 2.69 -14.60
N GLU A 40 4.13 2.43 -14.13
CA GLU A 40 3.52 3.16 -13.00
C GLU A 40 4.40 3.11 -11.75
N ILE A 41 4.91 1.92 -11.42
CA ILE A 41 5.80 1.72 -10.26
C ILE A 41 7.09 2.55 -10.40
N LEU A 42 7.69 2.58 -11.59
CA LEU A 42 8.99 3.22 -11.81
C LEU A 42 8.91 4.71 -12.18
N LEU A 43 7.76 5.21 -12.66
CA LEU A 43 7.63 6.56 -13.24
C LEU A 43 8.10 7.66 -12.28
N ASN A 44 7.68 7.56 -11.01
CA ASN A 44 7.96 8.54 -9.94
C ASN A 44 9.11 8.11 -9.02
N GLN A 45 9.94 7.16 -9.44
CA GLN A 45 11.10 6.70 -8.68
C GLN A 45 12.37 7.46 -9.09
N PRO A 46 13.38 7.55 -8.21
CA PRO A 46 14.66 8.13 -8.57
C PRO A 46 15.39 7.27 -9.61
N VAL A 47 16.28 7.91 -10.37
CA VAL A 47 17.11 7.27 -11.39
C VAL A 47 17.91 6.11 -10.77
N GLY A 48 17.98 5.01 -11.52
CA GLY A 48 18.63 3.77 -11.11
C GLY A 48 17.77 2.86 -10.23
N THR A 49 16.51 3.22 -9.98
CA THR A 49 15.54 2.30 -9.39
C THR A 49 15.18 1.22 -10.40
N PHE A 50 15.19 -0.05 -9.98
CA PHE A 50 14.97 -1.18 -10.89
C PHE A 50 14.05 -2.25 -10.32
N LEU A 51 13.48 -3.07 -11.20
CA LEU A 51 12.78 -4.30 -10.84
C LEU A 51 12.94 -5.35 -11.93
N ILE A 52 12.78 -6.62 -11.56
CA ILE A 52 12.69 -7.74 -12.49
C ILE A 52 11.28 -8.32 -12.43
N ARG A 53 10.73 -8.61 -13.60
CA ARG A 53 9.42 -9.25 -13.78
C ARG A 53 9.52 -10.39 -14.78
N ASP A 54 8.48 -11.21 -14.83
CA ASP A 54 8.36 -12.26 -15.85
C ASP A 54 8.12 -11.64 -17.24
N SER A 55 8.73 -12.24 -18.25
CA SER A 55 8.49 -11.84 -19.63
C SER A 55 7.17 -12.43 -20.13
N SER A 56 6.26 -11.55 -20.55
CA SER A 56 4.93 -11.94 -21.05
C SER A 56 4.97 -12.52 -22.47
N THR A 57 6.07 -12.32 -23.21
CA THR A 57 6.20 -12.69 -24.63
C THR A 57 7.20 -13.81 -24.90
N THR A 58 8.07 -14.12 -23.94
CA THR A 58 9.20 -15.05 -24.15
C THR A 58 9.51 -15.76 -22.84
N SER A 59 9.99 -17.01 -22.88
CA SER A 59 10.48 -17.69 -21.69
C SER A 59 11.72 -16.97 -21.15
N GLY A 60 11.56 -16.22 -20.05
CA GLY A 60 12.63 -15.44 -19.44
C GLY A 60 12.06 -14.31 -18.59
N TYR A 61 12.92 -13.34 -18.30
CA TYR A 61 12.67 -12.25 -17.38
C TYR A 61 12.97 -10.91 -18.03
N VAL A 62 12.40 -9.83 -17.48
CA VAL A 62 12.62 -8.47 -17.97
C VAL A 62 13.13 -7.61 -16.82
N LEU A 63 14.36 -7.13 -16.94
CA LEU A 63 14.93 -6.11 -16.06
C LEU A 63 14.45 -4.74 -16.53
N SER A 64 13.70 -4.05 -15.69
CA SER A 64 13.19 -2.71 -15.94
C SER A 64 13.89 -1.70 -15.04
N ILE A 65 14.44 -0.65 -15.62
CA ILE A 65 15.25 0.36 -14.92
C ILE A 65 14.69 1.75 -15.20
N LYS A 66 14.56 2.56 -14.15
CA LYS A 66 14.24 3.98 -14.25
C LYS A 66 15.49 4.77 -14.65
N GLU A 67 15.49 5.30 -15.86
CA GLU A 67 16.45 6.32 -16.31
C GLU A 67 15.88 7.73 -16.13
N VAL A 68 16.66 8.75 -16.51
CA VAL A 68 16.30 10.17 -16.37
C VAL A 68 14.95 10.49 -17.03
N THR A 69 14.74 10.03 -18.27
CA THR A 69 13.56 10.42 -19.07
C THR A 69 12.57 9.30 -19.30
N LYS A 70 12.97 8.04 -19.10
CA LYS A 70 12.17 6.87 -19.47
C LYS A 70 12.46 5.67 -18.59
N VAL A 71 11.61 4.66 -18.73
CA VAL A 71 11.86 3.32 -18.18
C VAL A 71 12.41 2.45 -19.29
N VAL A 72 13.65 1.98 -19.14
CA VAL A 72 14.30 1.06 -20.09
C VAL A 72 14.07 -0.38 -19.64
N ARG A 73 13.96 -1.29 -20.60
CA ARG A 73 13.69 -2.70 -20.38
C ARG A 73 14.70 -3.54 -21.12
N TYR A 74 15.26 -4.52 -20.43
CA TYR A 74 16.22 -5.45 -20.98
C TYR A 74 15.72 -6.87 -20.76
N LEU A 75 15.79 -7.69 -21.81
CA LEU A 75 15.40 -9.09 -21.76
C LEU A 75 16.55 -9.91 -21.17
N ILE A 76 16.24 -10.72 -20.17
CA ILE A 76 17.09 -11.77 -19.62
C ILE A 76 16.50 -13.10 -20.07
N ASN A 77 17.19 -13.79 -20.97
CA ASN A 77 16.75 -15.09 -21.45
C ASN A 77 17.09 -16.16 -20.41
N TYR A 78 16.19 -17.13 -20.23
CA TYR A 78 16.45 -18.27 -19.36
C TYR A 78 16.37 -19.57 -20.17
N SER A 79 17.46 -20.35 -20.17
CA SER A 79 17.49 -21.67 -20.78
C SER A 79 17.15 -22.74 -19.75
N LYS A 80 16.01 -23.41 -19.92
CA LYS A 80 15.58 -24.51 -19.02
C LYS A 80 16.50 -25.72 -19.09
N GLU A 81 17.11 -25.97 -20.24
CA GLU A 81 17.99 -27.12 -20.49
C GLU A 81 19.33 -26.94 -19.77
N ALA A 82 19.92 -25.75 -19.88
CA ALA A 82 21.20 -25.44 -19.25
C ALA A 82 21.05 -24.94 -17.80
N LYS A 83 19.84 -24.55 -17.39
CA LYS A 83 19.58 -23.80 -16.14
C LYS A 83 20.44 -22.53 -16.02
N GLU A 84 20.64 -21.85 -17.15
CA GLU A 84 21.48 -20.65 -17.25
C GLU A 84 20.65 -19.42 -17.66
N PHE A 85 21.05 -18.26 -17.14
CA PHE A 85 20.51 -16.96 -17.52
C PHE A 85 21.46 -16.28 -18.50
N THR A 86 20.92 -15.68 -19.57
CA THR A 86 21.71 -14.91 -20.54
C THR A 86 21.21 -13.48 -20.58
N PHE A 87 22.15 -12.54 -20.40
CA PHE A 87 21.88 -11.12 -20.51
C PHE A 87 22.91 -10.46 -21.43
N GLY A 88 22.43 -9.92 -22.55
CA GLY A 88 23.31 -9.53 -23.66
C GLY A 88 24.08 -10.74 -24.19
N ASN A 89 25.41 -10.70 -24.07
CA ASN A 89 26.32 -11.78 -24.51
C ASN A 89 26.96 -12.55 -23.35
N ILE A 90 26.56 -12.28 -22.10
CA ILE A 90 27.14 -12.89 -20.90
C ILE A 90 26.12 -13.88 -20.32
N LYS A 91 26.65 -15.00 -19.81
CA LYS A 91 25.90 -16.04 -19.12
C LYS A 91 26.08 -15.94 -17.61
N PHE A 92 25.03 -16.26 -16.88
CA PHE A 92 24.95 -16.15 -15.42
C PHE A 92 24.24 -17.37 -14.85
N GLU A 93 24.63 -17.76 -13.63
CA GLU A 93 24.04 -18.88 -12.88
C GLU A 93 22.73 -18.47 -12.20
N SER A 94 22.53 -17.18 -11.93
CA SER A 94 21.34 -16.65 -11.28
C SER A 94 21.04 -15.20 -11.69
N LEU A 95 19.82 -14.73 -11.39
CA LEU A 95 19.47 -13.31 -11.59
C LEU A 95 20.21 -12.39 -10.61
N GLU A 96 20.50 -12.87 -9.41
CA GLU A 96 21.32 -12.19 -8.41
C GLU A 96 22.70 -11.89 -8.99
N ALA A 97 23.31 -12.85 -9.68
CA ALA A 97 24.61 -12.67 -10.34
C ALA A 97 24.54 -11.62 -11.47
N VAL A 98 23.44 -11.58 -12.23
CA VAL A 98 23.20 -10.50 -13.22
C VAL A 98 23.19 -9.15 -12.50
N LEU A 99 22.39 -9.01 -11.45
CA LEU A 99 22.25 -7.74 -10.73
C LEU A 99 23.57 -7.29 -10.08
N GLU A 100 24.31 -8.21 -9.47
CA GLU A 100 25.61 -7.93 -8.86
C GLU A 100 26.65 -7.49 -9.90
N TYR A 101 26.69 -8.13 -11.06
CA TYR A 101 27.61 -7.75 -12.12
C TYR A 101 27.35 -6.33 -12.65
N TYR A 102 26.07 -5.98 -12.85
CA TYR A 102 25.67 -4.69 -13.41
C TYR A 102 25.51 -3.57 -12.37
N SER A 103 25.46 -3.87 -11.07
CA SER A 103 25.47 -2.85 -10.00
C SER A 103 26.86 -2.25 -9.77
N GLN A 104 27.94 -2.98 -10.11
CA GLN A 104 29.33 -2.57 -9.90
C GLN A 104 29.83 -1.45 -10.86
N GLY A 105 28.94 -0.78 -11.60
CA GLY A 105 29.26 0.42 -12.38
C GLY A 105 30.20 0.20 -13.58
N ARG A 106 30.43 -1.06 -14.00
CA ARG A 106 31.34 -1.40 -15.11
C ARG A 106 30.78 -1.11 -16.51
N SER A 107 29.51 -0.74 -16.62
CA SER A 107 28.86 -0.42 -17.90
C SER A 107 28.08 0.89 -17.77
N SER A 108 28.39 1.86 -18.63
CA SER A 108 27.79 3.20 -18.67
C SER A 108 26.29 3.21 -18.99
N ALA A 109 25.71 2.06 -19.35
CA ALA A 109 24.33 1.93 -19.79
C ALA A 109 23.34 1.54 -18.69
N CYS A 110 23.77 1.05 -17.52
CA CYS A 110 22.85 0.53 -16.50
C CYS A 110 23.34 0.80 -15.07
N PHE A 111 22.92 1.91 -14.46
CA PHE A 111 23.16 2.18 -13.04
C PHE A 111 22.06 1.52 -12.20
N LEU A 112 22.25 0.26 -11.80
CA LEU A 112 21.37 -0.39 -10.82
C LEU A 112 21.69 0.15 -9.43
N VAL A 113 20.87 1.06 -8.93
CA VAL A 113 21.08 1.74 -7.64
C VAL A 113 20.30 1.05 -6.53
N LYS A 114 19.00 0.82 -6.72
CA LYS A 114 18.14 0.20 -5.69
C LYS A 114 16.92 -0.51 -6.28
N PRO A 115 16.38 -1.54 -5.59
CA PRO A 115 15.13 -2.17 -5.98
C PRO A 115 13.96 -1.18 -5.88
N ALA A 116 12.95 -1.35 -6.74
CA ALA A 116 11.69 -0.64 -6.67
C ALA A 116 10.93 -1.02 -5.39
N PRO A 117 10.18 -0.08 -4.80
CA PRO A 117 9.36 -0.40 -3.64
C PRO A 117 8.24 -1.36 -4.05
N LYS A 118 8.01 -2.41 -3.26
CA LYS A 118 6.84 -3.28 -3.41
C LYS A 118 5.58 -2.58 -2.89
N GLU A 119 4.45 -2.86 -3.53
CA GLU A 119 3.15 -2.33 -3.13
C GLU A 119 2.81 -2.80 -1.71
N ARG A 120 2.30 -1.88 -0.88
CA ARG A 120 1.83 -2.22 0.48
C ARG A 120 0.34 -2.45 0.46
N LEU A 121 -0.07 -3.55 1.07
CA LEU A 121 -1.46 -3.95 1.24
C LEU A 121 -1.83 -3.93 2.71
N LEU A 122 -3.11 -3.74 2.97
CA LEU A 122 -3.71 -3.69 4.28
C LEU A 122 -4.69 -4.85 4.44
N ALA A 123 -4.58 -5.58 5.54
CA ALA A 123 -5.52 -6.63 5.91
C ALA A 123 -6.86 -6.03 6.33
N LEU A 124 -7.93 -6.34 5.60
CA LEU A 124 -9.28 -5.89 5.90
C LEU A 124 -9.94 -6.73 7.00
N TYR A 125 -9.50 -7.98 7.13
CA TYR A 125 -10.07 -9.00 8.03
C TYR A 125 -8.95 -9.84 8.63
N ASP A 126 -9.25 -10.47 9.77
CA ASP A 126 -8.39 -11.50 10.33
C ASP A 126 -8.35 -12.72 9.40
N PHE A 127 -7.18 -13.33 9.26
CA PHE A 127 -6.97 -14.54 8.50
C PHE A 127 -6.07 -15.46 9.31
N ALA A 128 -6.59 -16.58 9.78
CA ALA A 128 -5.83 -17.51 10.62
C ALA A 128 -4.83 -18.38 9.83
N GLY A 129 -5.01 -18.50 8.51
CA GLY A 129 -4.35 -19.50 7.68
C GLY A 129 -4.90 -20.91 7.94
N GLU A 130 -5.13 -21.68 6.87
CA GLU A 130 -5.55 -23.09 6.97
C GLU A 130 -4.38 -24.05 6.72
N LYS A 131 -3.38 -23.58 5.97
CA LYS A 131 -2.22 -24.36 5.54
C LYS A 131 -0.92 -23.80 6.07
N LYS A 132 0.13 -24.61 6.00
CA LYS A 132 1.49 -24.22 6.42
C LYS A 132 2.07 -23.10 5.56
N GLU A 133 1.63 -22.99 4.31
CA GLU A 133 2.07 -21.98 3.35
C GLU A 133 1.29 -20.66 3.43
N ASP A 134 0.22 -20.62 4.23
CA ASP A 134 -0.60 -19.43 4.44
C ASP A 134 0.10 -18.47 5.39
N LEU A 135 -0.17 -17.17 5.25
CA LEU A 135 0.34 -16.14 6.17
C LEU A 135 -0.79 -15.68 7.08
N PRO A 136 -0.81 -16.08 8.37
CA PRO A 136 -1.80 -15.58 9.29
C PRO A 136 -1.65 -14.07 9.48
N LEU A 137 -2.76 -13.33 9.42
CA LEU A 137 -2.85 -11.88 9.56
C LEU A 137 -3.98 -11.48 10.50
N SER A 138 -3.80 -10.34 11.15
CA SER A 138 -4.87 -9.62 11.85
C SER A 138 -5.36 -8.44 11.03
N LYS A 139 -6.64 -8.09 11.19
CA LYS A 139 -7.25 -6.90 10.61
C LYS A 139 -6.42 -5.67 10.97
N GLY A 140 -6.05 -4.90 9.96
CA GLY A 140 -5.19 -3.72 10.09
C GLY A 140 -3.70 -3.99 9.87
N ASP A 141 -3.28 -5.25 9.74
CA ASP A 141 -1.88 -5.58 9.41
C ASP A 141 -1.49 -5.03 8.04
N MET A 142 -0.26 -4.55 7.95
CA MET A 142 0.34 -4.12 6.69
C MET A 142 1.29 -5.18 6.17
N VAL A 143 1.12 -5.54 4.90
CA VAL A 143 1.97 -6.53 4.22
C VAL A 143 2.53 -5.96 2.92
N ALA A 144 3.72 -6.41 2.53
CA ALA A 144 4.27 -6.13 1.22
C ALA A 144 3.77 -7.18 0.22
N PHE A 145 3.20 -6.72 -0.89
CA PHE A 145 2.85 -7.57 -2.02
C PHE A 145 4.11 -8.19 -2.62
N ILE A 146 4.12 -9.51 -2.86
CA ILE A 146 5.22 -10.19 -3.58
C ILE A 146 4.74 -10.62 -4.97
N ILE A 147 3.70 -11.43 -5.05
CA ILE A 147 3.12 -11.92 -6.30
C ILE A 147 1.64 -12.27 -6.10
N GLN A 148 0.83 -12.14 -7.14
CA GLN A 148 -0.54 -12.63 -7.15
C GLN A 148 -0.70 -13.78 -8.13
N ARG A 149 -1.41 -14.83 -7.71
CA ARG A 149 -1.82 -15.95 -8.55
C ARG A 149 -3.31 -16.20 -8.35
N LYS A 150 -4.10 -15.80 -9.34
CA LYS A 150 -5.58 -15.84 -9.28
C LYS A 150 -6.11 -15.08 -8.05
N ASP A 151 -6.82 -15.77 -7.18
CA ASP A 151 -7.46 -15.21 -5.98
C ASP A 151 -6.53 -15.15 -4.76
N TRP A 152 -5.25 -15.48 -4.92
CA TRP A 152 -4.29 -15.56 -3.82
C TRP A 152 -3.10 -14.65 -4.06
N ILE A 153 -2.70 -13.93 -3.00
CA ILE A 153 -1.55 -13.03 -3.00
C ILE A 153 -0.52 -13.59 -2.02
N LEU A 154 0.71 -13.78 -2.50
CA LEU A 154 1.85 -14.04 -1.65
C LEU A 154 2.33 -12.69 -1.12
N CYS A 155 2.40 -12.59 0.20
CA CYS A 155 2.80 -11.37 0.88
C CYS A 155 3.93 -11.66 1.89
N SER A 156 4.61 -10.60 2.31
CA SER A 156 5.50 -10.65 3.49
C SER A 156 5.13 -9.59 4.52
N LEU A 157 5.30 -9.96 5.79
CA LEU A 157 5.22 -9.07 6.93
C LEU A 157 6.56 -8.36 7.16
N SER A 158 6.55 -7.30 7.98
CA SER A 158 7.77 -6.58 8.38
C SER A 158 8.75 -7.43 9.20
N ASP A 159 8.27 -8.51 9.83
CA ASP A 159 9.08 -9.46 10.59
C ASP A 159 9.75 -10.54 9.71
N GLY A 160 9.55 -10.48 8.39
CA GLY A 160 10.12 -11.41 7.42
C GLY A 160 9.32 -12.70 7.21
N ARG A 161 8.22 -12.93 7.95
CA ARG A 161 7.30 -14.04 7.65
C ARG A 161 6.60 -13.78 6.32
N ARG A 162 6.31 -14.86 5.61
CA ARG A 162 5.69 -14.84 4.28
C ARG A 162 4.72 -15.99 4.10
N GLY A 163 3.75 -15.80 3.23
CA GLY A 163 2.78 -16.82 2.90
C GLY A 163 1.60 -16.26 2.12
N TRP A 164 0.70 -17.15 1.74
CA TRP A 164 -0.44 -16.83 0.90
C TRP A 164 -1.59 -16.27 1.73
N VAL A 165 -2.26 -15.28 1.14
CA VAL A 165 -3.46 -14.63 1.70
C VAL A 165 -4.46 -14.45 0.55
N PRO A 166 -5.76 -14.70 0.77
CA PRO A 166 -6.77 -14.44 -0.24
C PRO A 166 -6.80 -12.96 -0.65
N ALA A 167 -6.90 -12.67 -1.94
CA ALA A 167 -6.89 -11.31 -2.48
C ALA A 167 -8.03 -10.44 -1.91
N ASN A 168 -9.18 -11.03 -1.61
CA ASN A 168 -10.32 -10.32 -1.01
C ASN A 168 -10.12 -9.95 0.48
N HIS A 169 -9.08 -10.47 1.14
CA HIS A 169 -8.72 -10.07 2.50
C HIS A 169 -7.78 -8.86 2.52
N LEU A 170 -7.28 -8.44 1.35
CA LEU A 170 -6.29 -7.40 1.22
C LEU A 170 -6.82 -6.25 0.37
N ALA A 171 -6.42 -5.04 0.71
CA ALA A 171 -6.64 -3.86 -0.12
C ALA A 171 -5.34 -3.06 -0.26
N PRO A 172 -5.12 -2.34 -1.37
CA PRO A 172 -4.04 -1.37 -1.46
C PRO A 172 -4.06 -0.42 -0.28
N TYR A 173 -2.89 -0.21 0.35
CA TYR A 173 -2.78 0.68 1.48
C TYR A 173 -3.20 2.10 1.08
N LYS A 174 -4.16 2.65 1.83
CA LYS A 174 -4.53 4.06 1.82
C LYS A 174 -4.57 4.54 3.26
N ALA A 175 -4.10 5.76 3.51
CA ALA A 175 -4.09 6.35 4.84
C ALA A 175 -5.52 6.42 5.41
N GLU A 176 -6.51 6.79 4.60
CA GLU A 176 -7.93 6.83 4.97
C GLU A 176 -8.50 5.44 5.35
N LEU A 177 -7.98 4.38 4.73
CA LEU A 177 -8.47 3.02 4.96
C LEU A 177 -7.91 2.44 6.27
N LEU A 178 -6.61 2.56 6.52
CA LEU A 178 -6.01 2.14 7.81
C LEU A 178 -6.70 2.84 8.98
N ALA A 179 -6.92 4.11 8.79
CA ALA A 179 -7.64 4.95 9.71
C ALA A 179 -9.07 4.50 10.01
N SER A 180 -9.89 4.26 8.99
CA SER A 180 -11.27 3.80 9.18
C SER A 180 -11.34 2.42 9.86
N LEU A 181 -10.36 1.53 9.61
CA LEU A 181 -10.26 0.26 10.33
C LEU A 181 -9.95 0.46 11.83
N LYS A 182 -9.13 1.46 12.18
CA LYS A 182 -8.84 1.82 13.59
C LYS A 182 -10.02 2.49 14.29
N VAL A 183 -10.82 3.29 13.57
CA VAL A 183 -12.03 3.92 14.13
C VAL A 183 -13.06 2.88 14.58
N ALA A 184 -13.12 1.71 13.93
CA ALA A 184 -13.97 0.62 14.37
C ALA A 184 -13.56 -0.01 15.71
N SER A 185 -12.34 0.28 16.22
CA SER A 185 -11.80 -0.29 17.46
C SER A 185 -11.40 0.74 18.53
N GLU A 186 -11.24 2.02 18.20
CA GLU A 186 -10.71 3.04 19.12
C GLU A 186 -11.48 4.37 19.07
N ASN A 187 -11.46 5.10 20.19
CA ASN A 187 -12.10 6.40 20.36
C ASN A 187 -11.42 7.45 19.45
N LEU A 188 -12.19 8.07 18.53
CA LEU A 188 -11.73 9.14 17.63
C LEU A 188 -11.00 10.29 18.36
N ASN A 189 -11.36 10.52 19.63
CA ASN A 189 -10.84 11.60 20.45
C ASN A 189 -9.39 11.37 20.96
N THR A 190 -8.84 10.16 20.81
CA THR A 190 -7.45 9.82 21.17
C THR A 190 -6.47 9.86 20.00
N MET A 191 -6.95 10.09 18.77
CA MET A 191 -6.13 10.11 17.56
C MET A 191 -5.41 11.45 17.34
N SER A 192 -4.23 11.42 16.72
CA SER A 192 -3.54 12.66 16.34
C SER A 192 -4.27 13.41 15.23
N TYR A 193 -4.15 14.74 15.20
CA TYR A 193 -4.82 15.61 14.24
C TYR A 193 -4.47 15.27 12.78
N CYS A 194 -3.20 14.97 12.50
CA CYS A 194 -2.74 14.53 11.18
C CYS A 194 -3.32 13.18 10.79
N SER A 195 -3.67 12.35 11.77
CA SER A 195 -4.40 11.13 11.48
C SER A 195 -5.80 11.52 11.04
N LEU A 196 -6.59 12.27 11.83
CA LEU A 196 -8.00 12.58 11.54
C LEU A 196 -8.26 13.20 10.15
N CYS A 197 -7.29 13.94 9.59
CA CYS A 197 -7.35 14.47 8.23
C CYS A 197 -7.39 13.34 7.18
N GLY A 198 -8.59 13.08 6.63
CA GLY A 198 -8.85 11.99 5.66
C GLY A 198 -9.54 10.76 6.24
N ILE A 199 -9.72 10.71 7.56
CA ILE A 199 -10.39 9.60 8.29
C ILE A 199 -11.83 9.95 8.61
N LEU A 200 -12.01 11.18 9.04
CA LEU A 200 -13.28 11.67 9.52
C LEU A 200 -14.23 11.76 8.31
N GLY A 201 -15.26 10.91 8.32
CA GLY A 201 -16.33 10.95 7.32
C GLY A 201 -17.12 12.23 7.45
N VAL A 202 -16.61 13.33 6.88
CA VAL A 202 -17.29 14.60 6.86
C VAL A 202 -18.45 14.57 5.85
N PRO A 203 -19.61 15.15 6.17
CA PRO A 203 -19.86 15.93 7.38
C PRO A 203 -20.18 15.06 8.60
N VAL A 204 -19.63 15.42 9.77
CA VAL A 204 -19.86 14.71 11.06
C VAL A 204 -20.25 15.69 12.15
N ASP A 205 -21.09 15.24 13.08
CA ASP A 205 -21.52 16.04 14.22
C ASP A 205 -20.47 15.98 15.35
N ALA A 206 -20.26 17.12 16.00
CA ALA A 206 -19.30 17.29 17.06
C ALA A 206 -19.80 18.28 18.11
N LYS A 207 -19.27 18.15 19.32
CA LYS A 207 -19.54 19.06 20.42
C LYS A 207 -18.30 19.88 20.73
N VAL A 208 -18.49 21.18 20.94
CA VAL A 208 -17.41 22.06 21.39
C VAL A 208 -17.11 21.73 22.85
N VAL A 209 -15.86 21.33 23.15
CA VAL A 209 -15.40 21.01 24.51
C VAL A 209 -14.56 22.10 25.14
N ARG A 210 -14.24 23.15 24.39
CA ARG A 210 -13.50 24.31 24.89
C ARG A 210 -14.05 25.56 24.26
N SER A 211 -14.36 26.56 25.08
CA SER A 211 -14.75 27.88 24.59
C SER A 211 -13.56 28.59 23.94
N ARG A 212 -13.83 29.35 22.88
CA ARG A 212 -12.85 30.19 22.21
C ARG A 212 -13.48 31.47 21.69
N GLN A 213 -12.84 32.58 22.00
CA GLN A 213 -13.08 33.87 21.35
C GLN A 213 -11.89 34.19 20.45
N PRO A 214 -12.04 34.10 19.12
CA PRO A 214 -10.95 34.39 18.19
C PRO A 214 -10.62 35.88 18.22
N SER A 215 -9.37 36.19 17.86
CA SER A 215 -8.95 37.59 17.71
C SER A 215 -9.62 38.22 16.50
N ILE A 216 -9.88 39.53 16.56
CA ILE A 216 -10.41 40.32 15.43
C ILE A 216 -9.52 40.27 14.16
N PHE A 217 -8.25 39.89 14.31
CA PHE A 217 -7.30 39.72 13.20
C PHE A 217 -7.34 38.31 12.58
N GLN A 218 -8.02 37.34 13.22
CA GLN A 218 -8.13 35.97 12.74
C GLN A 218 -9.36 35.84 11.85
N ALA A 219 -9.19 36.17 10.58
CA ALA A 219 -10.24 36.03 9.57
C ALA A 219 -10.80 34.61 9.54
N ASN A 220 -12.12 34.49 9.44
CA ASN A 220 -12.88 33.24 9.35
C ASN A 220 -12.84 32.32 10.58
N GLN A 221 -12.23 32.71 11.70
CA GLN A 221 -12.31 31.90 12.92
C GLN A 221 -13.60 32.22 13.68
N LEU A 222 -14.30 31.17 14.12
CA LEU A 222 -15.60 31.32 14.77
C LEU A 222 -15.47 31.43 16.29
N GLU A 223 -16.29 32.28 16.90
CA GLU A 223 -16.54 32.21 18.33
C GLU A 223 -17.36 30.95 18.64
N ILE A 224 -16.84 30.12 19.56
CA ILE A 224 -17.44 28.86 19.96
C ILE A 224 -17.50 28.81 21.48
N GLN A 225 -18.58 28.29 22.05
CA GLN A 225 -18.73 28.09 23.49
C GLN A 225 -18.74 26.60 23.80
N GLU A 226 -18.12 26.22 24.92
CA GLU A 226 -18.17 24.86 25.44
C GLU A 226 -19.64 24.42 25.59
N GLY A 227 -19.97 23.30 24.95
CA GLY A 227 -21.33 22.77 24.87
C GLY A 227 -22.03 23.02 23.53
N ASP A 228 -21.55 23.92 22.67
CA ASP A 228 -22.17 24.18 21.37
C ASP A 228 -22.12 22.93 20.48
N ALA A 229 -23.26 22.62 19.86
CA ALA A 229 -23.35 21.59 18.82
C ALA A 229 -22.92 22.19 17.47
N VAL A 230 -21.97 21.53 16.82
CA VAL A 230 -21.40 21.97 15.54
C VAL A 230 -21.27 20.79 14.59
N ARG A 231 -21.37 21.07 13.30
CA ARG A 231 -21.17 20.06 12.25
C ARG A 231 -19.88 20.35 11.52
N VAL A 232 -18.94 19.41 11.55
CA VAL A 232 -17.65 19.53 10.87
C VAL A 232 -17.83 19.16 9.40
N GLU A 233 -17.64 20.12 8.51
CA GLU A 233 -17.79 19.95 7.05
C GLU A 233 -16.46 19.59 6.38
N ARG A 234 -15.33 20.02 6.95
CA ARG A 234 -13.98 19.73 6.43
C ARG A 234 -12.93 19.78 7.54
N VAL A 235 -11.93 18.92 7.45
CA VAL A 235 -10.72 18.96 8.30
C VAL A 235 -9.53 19.34 7.43
N HIS A 236 -8.76 20.34 7.85
CA HIS A 236 -7.55 20.80 7.17
C HIS A 236 -6.30 20.17 7.80
N THR A 237 -5.22 20.09 7.01
CA THR A 237 -3.94 19.52 7.43
C THR A 237 -3.20 20.36 8.47
N ASP A 238 -3.61 21.62 8.65
CA ASP A 238 -3.06 22.56 9.64
C ASP A 238 -3.69 22.39 11.05
N GLY A 239 -4.64 21.46 11.21
CA GLY A 239 -5.35 21.21 12.46
C GLY A 239 -6.59 22.09 12.67
N ASN A 240 -6.97 22.91 11.69
CA ASN A 240 -8.25 23.62 11.70
C ASN A 240 -9.35 22.80 11.02
N CYS A 241 -10.59 23.01 11.44
CA CYS A 241 -11.78 22.40 10.86
C CYS A 241 -12.73 23.51 10.38
N GLU A 242 -13.30 23.33 9.19
CA GLU A 242 -14.48 24.10 8.78
C GLU A 242 -15.70 23.52 9.50
N ILE A 243 -16.33 24.36 10.31
CA ILE A 243 -17.50 23.99 11.11
C ILE A 243 -18.71 24.83 10.71
N TRP A 244 -19.87 24.18 10.70
CA TRP A 244 -21.18 24.81 10.68
C TRP A 244 -21.70 24.89 12.11
N HIS A 245 -21.95 26.10 12.59
CA HIS A 245 -22.52 26.32 13.91
C HIS A 245 -24.04 26.43 13.80
N GLU A 246 -24.76 25.48 14.41
CA GLU A 246 -26.21 25.38 14.23
C GLU A 246 -26.99 26.50 14.91
N ARG A 247 -26.64 26.86 16.15
CA ARG A 247 -27.25 28.00 16.87
C ARG A 247 -27.04 29.35 16.17
N LEU A 248 -25.84 29.60 15.64
CA LEU A 248 -25.47 30.87 15.02
C LEU A 248 -25.75 30.92 13.51
N GLN A 249 -26.11 29.78 12.90
CA GLN A 249 -26.37 29.63 11.46
C GLN A 249 -25.24 30.20 10.58
N CYS A 250 -23.99 29.94 10.99
CA CYS A 250 -22.82 30.48 10.33
C CYS A 250 -21.69 29.45 10.20
N ARG A 251 -20.78 29.70 9.25
CA ARG A 251 -19.58 28.89 9.01
C ARG A 251 -18.35 29.60 9.53
N GLY A 252 -17.41 28.83 10.03
CA GLY A 252 -16.09 29.34 10.35
C GLY A 252 -15.11 28.21 10.62
N LEU A 253 -13.90 28.60 11.01
CA LEU A 253 -12.81 27.72 11.36
C LEU A 253 -12.73 27.58 12.87
N ALA A 254 -12.64 26.34 13.34
CA ALA A 254 -12.33 26.02 14.72
C ALA A 254 -11.17 25.01 14.76
N PRO A 255 -10.24 25.14 15.72
CA PRO A 255 -9.21 24.14 15.90
C PRO A 255 -9.83 22.80 16.32
N ILE A 256 -9.37 21.72 15.72
CA ILE A 256 -9.93 20.37 15.94
C ILE A 256 -9.86 19.94 17.40
N ASN A 257 -8.88 20.42 18.17
CA ASN A 257 -8.69 20.11 19.60
C ASN A 257 -9.69 20.80 20.54
N TYR A 258 -10.60 21.60 20.00
CA TYR A 258 -11.73 22.21 20.71
C TYR A 258 -13.02 21.44 20.45
N LEU A 259 -12.97 20.41 19.60
CA LEU A 259 -14.11 19.62 19.17
C LEU A 259 -13.97 18.20 19.70
N GLN A 260 -15.10 17.63 20.13
CA GLN A 260 -15.24 16.22 20.45
C GLN A 260 -16.21 15.61 19.45
N PHE A 261 -15.74 14.61 18.71
CA PHE A 261 -16.55 13.94 17.70
C PHE A 261 -17.51 12.96 18.36
N GLU A 262 -18.78 13.03 17.95
CA GLU A 262 -19.78 12.06 18.37
C GLU A 262 -19.67 10.82 17.45
N PRO A 263 -19.63 9.59 18.01
CA PRO A 263 -19.66 8.39 17.19
C PRO A 263 -21.01 8.33 16.46
N ALA A 264 -20.94 8.05 15.14
CA ALA A 264 -22.12 7.81 14.31
C ALA A 264 -22.85 6.51 14.70
#